data_AF-A0A6I7NEG5-F1
#
_entry.id   AF-A0A6I7NEG5-F1
#
_cell.length_a   1.000
_cell.length_b   1.000
_cell.length_c   1.000
_cell.angle_alpha   90.00
_cell.angle_beta   90.00
_cell.angle_gamma   90.00
#
_symmetry.space_group_name_H-M   'P 1'
#
loop_
_entity.id
_entity.type
_entity.pdbx_description
1 polymer ?
#
loop_
_entity_poly.entity_id
_entity_poly.type
_entity_poly.pdbx_seq_one_letter_code
_entity_poly.pdbx_strand_id
1 'polypeptide(L)'
;MTASQSSSPPFLFLISPTKTMRKTARVGLHNPSCIVQSDTLLAYLKQLDEPSLQAYLEVNPQISQLNYQRLHAPSDEAIALDAYHGAQFKALDSESLSVDERLYLQERLRILSGLYGLLKPFDRIRLYRLPMGHAVLGVKLSHYWRPVITPLLEPYRIVNLASQEYAEALDATRIKMLEVRFQKKVGGKLKTSGMDAKRLRGAMVRFAAQHTVQSIEDLKAFQSDGYAFDVGHSSEDLWVFSK
;
A
#
# COMPACT_ATOMS: atom_id res chain seq x y z
N MET A 1 -27.10 34.21 4.90
CA MET A 1 -26.33 33.53 3.84
C MET A 1 -25.04 33.02 4.45
N THR A 2 -25.06 31.82 5.04
CA THR A 2 -23.85 31.15 5.53
C THR A 2 -23.25 30.41 4.35
N ALA A 3 -22.11 30.92 3.86
CA ALA A 3 -21.30 30.21 2.87
C ALA A 3 -21.01 28.81 3.41
N SER A 4 -21.49 27.77 2.71
CA SER A 4 -21.05 26.41 2.97
C SER A 4 -19.57 26.38 2.64
N GLN A 5 -18.72 26.35 3.67
CA GLN A 5 -17.34 25.94 3.48
C GLN A 5 -17.39 24.50 2.94
N SER A 6 -17.25 24.37 1.62
CA SER A 6 -16.95 23.12 0.97
C SER A 6 -15.55 22.72 1.44
N SER A 7 -15.45 22.11 2.62
CA SER A 7 -14.21 21.47 3.06
C SER A 7 -13.88 20.40 2.03
N SER A 8 -12.78 20.54 1.31
CA SER A 8 -12.27 19.51 0.41
C SER A 8 -12.29 18.15 1.12
N PRO A 9 -12.72 17.06 0.47
CA PRO A 9 -12.77 15.76 1.11
C PRO A 9 -11.39 15.44 1.70
N PRO A 10 -11.34 14.85 2.91
CA PRO A 10 -10.06 14.45 3.49
C PRO A 10 -9.33 13.53 2.52
N PHE A 11 -8.01 13.59 2.47
CA PHE A 11 -7.23 12.76 1.55
C PHE A 11 -6.48 11.66 2.29
N LEU A 12 -6.20 10.58 1.57
CA LEU A 12 -5.40 9.44 2.02
C LEU A 12 -4.32 9.11 1.00
N PHE A 13 -3.16 8.68 1.49
CA PHE A 13 -2.16 8.00 0.68
C PHE A 13 -2.50 6.51 0.59
N LEU A 14 -2.38 5.95 -0.60
CA LEU A 14 -2.56 4.53 -0.84
C LEU A 14 -1.26 3.91 -1.35
N ILE A 15 -0.74 2.90 -0.66
CA ILE A 15 0.48 2.20 -1.06
C ILE A 15 0.28 0.70 -1.25
N SER A 16 1.17 0.09 -2.05
CA SER A 16 1.31 -1.36 -2.13
C SER A 16 2.04 -1.92 -0.91
N PRO A 17 1.77 -3.18 -0.54
CA PRO A 17 2.58 -3.92 0.42
C PRO A 17 3.86 -4.41 -0.27
N THR A 18 4.72 -5.12 0.47
CA THR A 18 5.89 -5.81 -0.09
C THR A 18 5.81 -7.31 0.10
N LYS A 19 6.38 -8.07 -0.85
CA LYS A 19 6.46 -9.55 -0.77
C LYS A 19 7.32 -10.04 0.40
N THR A 20 8.31 -9.24 0.80
CA THR A 20 9.15 -9.54 1.96
C THR A 20 8.55 -8.87 3.18
N MET A 21 8.51 -9.63 4.28
CA MET A 21 8.02 -9.19 5.58
C MET A 21 8.95 -9.70 6.67
N ARG A 22 9.09 -8.94 7.76
CA ARG A 22 9.91 -9.26 8.92
C ARG A 22 9.08 -9.24 10.20
N LYS A 23 9.56 -9.95 11.22
CA LYS A 23 9.02 -9.83 12.58
C LYS A 23 9.32 -8.42 13.10
N THR A 24 8.42 -7.92 13.94
CA THR A 24 8.54 -6.58 14.55
C THR A 24 8.50 -6.71 16.07
N ALA A 25 9.12 -5.77 16.77
CA ALA A 25 9.05 -5.74 18.24
C ALA A 25 7.67 -5.28 18.76
N ARG A 26 6.92 -4.53 17.94
CA ARG A 26 5.60 -3.99 18.29
C ARG A 26 4.49 -4.93 17.82
N VAL A 27 3.47 -5.10 18.67
CA VAL A 27 2.24 -5.82 18.38
C VAL A 27 1.15 -4.81 18.01
N GLY A 28 0.31 -5.15 17.03
CA GLY A 28 -0.78 -4.27 16.57
C GLY A 28 -1.86 -4.05 17.62
N LEU A 29 -2.39 -2.83 17.63
CA LEU A 29 -3.40 -2.40 18.62
C LEU A 29 -4.83 -2.70 18.17
N HIS A 30 -5.03 -2.90 16.86
CA HIS A 30 -6.35 -3.02 16.25
C HIS A 30 -6.41 -4.15 15.22
N ASN A 31 -7.56 -4.80 15.12
CA ASN A 31 -7.81 -5.75 14.03
C ASN A 31 -8.04 -4.98 12.71
N PRO A 32 -7.57 -5.53 11.57
CA PRO A 32 -7.90 -5.03 10.24
C PRO A 32 -9.41 -4.86 10.03
N SER A 33 -9.80 -3.84 9.26
CA SER A 33 -11.21 -3.51 9.02
C SER A 33 -11.97 -4.61 8.26
N CYS A 34 -11.26 -5.42 7.46
CA CYS A 34 -11.84 -6.48 6.64
C CYS A 34 -11.56 -7.90 7.18
N ILE A 35 -11.47 -8.05 8.52
CA ILE A 35 -11.00 -9.30 9.14
C ILE A 35 -11.86 -10.52 8.77
N VAL A 36 -13.18 -10.36 8.64
CA VAL A 36 -14.08 -11.46 8.26
C VAL A 36 -13.72 -12.05 6.89
N GLN A 37 -13.48 -11.18 5.90
CA GLN A 37 -13.05 -11.60 4.56
C GLN A 37 -11.64 -12.18 4.59
N SER A 38 -10.75 -11.64 5.43
CA SER A 38 -9.40 -12.17 5.63
C SER A 38 -9.39 -13.56 6.21
N ASP A 39 -10.26 -13.84 7.19
CA ASP A 39 -10.37 -15.15 7.83
C ASP A 39 -10.83 -16.22 6.83
N THR A 40 -11.74 -15.88 5.91
CA THR A 40 -12.13 -16.75 4.80
C THR A 40 -10.94 -17.10 3.90
N LEU A 41 -10.16 -16.10 3.47
CA LEU A 41 -8.97 -16.34 2.66
C LEU A 41 -7.93 -17.17 3.43
N LEU A 42 -7.74 -16.88 4.72
CA LEU A 42 -6.79 -17.57 5.55
C LEU A 42 -7.17 -19.03 5.77
N ALA A 43 -8.46 -19.32 5.98
CA ALA A 43 -8.98 -20.67 6.11
C ALA A 43 -8.72 -21.48 4.83
N TYR A 44 -8.97 -20.90 3.65
CA TYR A 44 -8.64 -21.53 2.37
C TYR A 44 -7.14 -21.82 2.25
N LEU A 45 -6.28 -20.84 2.53
CA LEU A 45 -4.83 -21.01 2.43
C LEU A 45 -4.29 -22.09 3.36
N LYS A 46 -4.87 -22.24 4.56
CA LYS A 46 -4.50 -23.28 5.53
C LYS A 46 -4.91 -24.70 5.12
N GLN A 47 -5.76 -24.85 4.10
CA GLN A 47 -6.13 -26.18 3.57
C GLN A 47 -5.11 -26.70 2.56
N LEU A 48 -4.29 -25.82 1.98
CA LEU A 48 -3.25 -26.22 1.04
C LEU A 48 -2.10 -26.88 1.80
N ASP A 49 -1.66 -28.05 1.34
CA ASP A 49 -0.37 -28.59 1.75
C ASP A 49 0.79 -27.75 1.19
N GLU A 50 2.00 -27.97 1.69
CA GLU A 50 3.16 -27.16 1.31
C GLU A 50 3.46 -27.22 -0.21
N PRO A 51 3.42 -28.39 -0.89
CA PRO A 51 3.59 -28.45 -2.34
C PRO A 51 2.51 -27.70 -3.12
N SER A 52 1.25 -27.79 -2.70
CA SER A 52 0.15 -27.05 -3.32
C SER A 52 0.30 -25.55 -3.10
N LEU A 53 0.75 -25.12 -1.92
CA LEU A 53 1.02 -23.72 -1.62
C LEU A 53 2.18 -23.18 -2.46
N GLN A 54 3.23 -23.99 -2.69
CA GLN A 54 4.35 -23.61 -3.55
C GLN A 54 3.88 -23.34 -4.98
N ALA A 55 3.14 -24.29 -5.55
CA ALA A 55 2.59 -24.18 -6.90
C ALA A 55 1.63 -23.00 -6.99
N TYR A 56 0.77 -22.83 -5.99
CA TYR A 56 -0.19 -21.75 -5.90
C TYR A 56 0.46 -20.36 -5.86
N LEU A 57 1.53 -20.16 -5.06
CA LEU A 57 2.21 -18.88 -4.91
C LEU A 57 3.26 -18.60 -6.00
N GLU A 58 3.56 -19.59 -6.85
CA GLU A 58 4.61 -19.55 -7.86
C GLU A 58 5.98 -19.12 -7.28
N VAL A 59 6.39 -19.79 -6.20
CA VAL A 59 7.63 -19.49 -5.48
C VAL A 59 8.57 -20.68 -5.40
N ASN A 60 9.83 -20.41 -5.04
CA ASN A 60 10.79 -21.47 -4.75
C ASN A 60 10.44 -22.20 -3.43
N PRO A 61 11.00 -23.41 -3.19
CA PRO A 61 10.70 -24.21 -2.01
C PRO A 61 10.98 -23.47 -0.69
N GLN A 62 12.06 -22.70 -0.62
CA GLN A 62 12.43 -21.95 0.59
C GLN A 62 11.35 -20.93 0.99
N ILE A 63 10.79 -20.20 0.03
CA ILE A 63 9.74 -19.20 0.27
C ILE A 63 8.40 -19.89 0.54
N SER A 64 8.11 -21.01 -0.11
CA SER A 64 6.89 -21.77 0.16
C SER A 64 6.87 -22.33 1.57
N GLN A 65 7.93 -23.04 1.97
CA GLN A 65 8.08 -23.59 3.32
C GLN A 65 7.95 -22.51 4.40
N LEU A 66 8.58 -21.35 4.21
CA LEU A 66 8.45 -20.21 5.12
C LEU A 66 7.00 -19.71 5.21
N ASN A 67 6.28 -19.62 4.10
CA ASN A 67 4.88 -19.18 4.12
C ASN A 67 3.94 -20.22 4.71
N TYR A 68 4.17 -21.50 4.43
CA TYR A 68 3.43 -22.59 5.06
C TYR A 68 3.59 -22.53 6.59
N GLN A 69 4.83 -22.43 7.09
CA GLN A 69 5.09 -22.26 8.53
C GLN A 69 4.37 -21.02 9.10
N ARG A 70 4.43 -19.88 8.40
CA ARG A 70 3.72 -18.66 8.82
C ARG A 70 2.21 -18.83 8.87
N LEU A 71 1.61 -19.60 7.96
CA LEU A 71 0.18 -19.86 7.93
C LEU A 71 -0.26 -20.74 9.10
N HIS A 72 0.56 -21.71 9.51
CA HIS A 72 0.21 -22.70 10.54
C HIS A 72 0.72 -22.39 11.95
N ALA A 73 1.74 -21.54 12.09
CA ALA A 73 2.22 -21.12 13.41
C ALA A 73 1.19 -20.26 14.16
N PRO A 74 1.22 -20.25 15.52
CA PRO A 74 0.57 -19.22 16.31
C PRO A 74 0.95 -17.83 15.77
N SER A 75 -0.01 -16.90 15.76
CA SER A 75 0.18 -15.60 15.12
C SER A 75 1.33 -14.82 15.77
N ASP A 76 2.47 -14.70 15.08
CA ASP A 76 3.44 -13.64 15.35
C ASP A 76 2.79 -12.32 14.90
N GLU A 77 2.14 -11.63 15.83
CA GLU A 77 1.40 -10.41 15.55
C GLU A 77 2.33 -9.22 15.42
N ALA A 78 2.44 -8.69 14.19
CA ALA A 78 3.21 -7.52 13.85
C ALA A 78 2.28 -6.33 13.55
N ILE A 79 2.80 -5.10 13.60
CA ILE A 79 2.09 -3.95 13.02
C ILE A 79 2.37 -3.84 11.52
N ALA A 80 1.35 -3.54 10.72
CA ALA A 80 1.48 -3.50 9.26
C ALA A 80 2.62 -2.58 8.77
N LEU A 81 2.77 -1.41 9.37
CA LEU A 81 3.77 -0.40 9.01
C LEU A 81 5.20 -0.92 9.10
N ASP A 82 5.53 -1.69 10.15
CA ASP A 82 6.89 -2.13 10.42
C ASP A 82 7.17 -3.56 9.89
N ALA A 83 6.10 -4.33 9.60
CA ALA A 83 6.17 -5.70 9.14
C ALA A 83 6.58 -5.80 7.67
N TYR A 84 6.03 -4.95 6.79
CA TYR A 84 6.40 -4.94 5.38
C TYR A 84 7.83 -4.42 5.21
N HIS A 85 8.62 -5.15 4.43
CA HIS A 85 10.03 -4.85 4.22
C HIS A 85 10.41 -4.96 2.74
N GLY A 86 10.77 -3.84 2.12
CA GLY A 86 11.17 -3.77 0.71
C GLY A 86 11.46 -2.32 0.32
N ALA A 87 11.83 -2.06 -0.94
CA ALA A 87 12.30 -0.73 -1.38
C ALA A 87 11.39 0.43 -0.96
N GLN A 88 10.07 0.25 -1.01
CA GLN A 88 9.08 1.23 -0.58
C GLN A 88 9.11 1.48 0.93
N PHE A 89 9.02 0.43 1.74
CA PHE A 89 9.02 0.55 3.21
C PHE A 89 10.40 0.94 3.77
N LYS A 90 11.49 0.56 3.10
CA LYS A 90 12.85 1.00 3.43
C LYS A 90 13.04 2.50 3.18
N ALA A 91 12.42 3.05 2.14
CA ALA A 91 12.48 4.49 1.87
C ALA A 91 11.50 5.30 2.73
N LEU A 92 10.38 4.68 3.13
CA LEU A 92 9.50 5.24 4.15
C LEU A 92 10.21 5.36 5.50
N ASP A 93 10.99 4.33 5.85
CA ASP A 93 11.80 4.25 7.06
C ASP A 93 11.00 4.62 8.32
N SER A 94 9.88 3.90 8.52
CA SER A 94 8.88 4.21 9.55
C SER A 94 9.42 4.12 10.98
N GLU A 95 10.49 3.36 11.20
CA GLU A 95 11.10 3.16 12.52
C GLU A 95 11.87 4.39 12.99
N SER A 96 12.35 5.24 12.07
CA SER A 96 13.02 6.50 12.41
C SER A 96 12.07 7.69 12.60
N LEU A 97 10.78 7.51 12.29
CA LEU A 97 9.77 8.55 12.47
C LEU A 97 9.41 8.73 13.95
N SER A 98 9.15 9.98 14.33
CA SER A 98 8.62 10.36 15.63
C SER A 98 7.23 9.77 15.89
N VAL A 99 6.76 9.84 17.14
CA VAL A 99 5.41 9.36 17.49
C VAL A 99 4.34 10.10 16.69
N ASP A 100 4.44 11.43 16.60
CA ASP A 100 3.47 12.28 15.89
C ASP A 100 3.47 12.01 14.39
N GLU A 101 4.65 11.84 13.77
CA GLU A 101 4.77 11.47 12.36
C GLU A 101 4.14 10.10 12.07
N ARG A 102 4.28 9.14 12.99
CA ARG A 102 3.64 7.82 12.87
C ARG A 102 2.14 7.87 13.10
N LEU A 103 1.66 8.73 14.00
CA LEU A 103 0.22 8.97 14.19
C LEU A 103 -0.40 9.63 12.95
N TYR A 104 0.30 10.59 12.34
CA TYR A 104 -0.07 11.14 11.05
C TYR A 104 -0.23 10.05 9.98
N LEU A 105 0.73 9.12 9.90
CA LEU A 105 0.60 7.98 8.98
C LEU A 105 -0.62 7.12 9.33
N GLN A 106 -0.86 6.82 10.61
CA GLN A 106 -2.01 6.01 11.03
C GLN A 106 -3.34 6.60 10.55
N GLU A 107 -3.46 7.92 10.53
CA GLU A 107 -4.63 8.63 10.03
C GLU A 107 -4.68 8.64 8.49
N ARG A 108 -3.56 9.00 7.85
CA ARG A 108 -3.49 9.38 6.43
C ARG A 108 -3.06 8.28 5.47
N LEU A 109 -2.48 7.18 5.94
CA LEU A 109 -1.96 6.10 5.10
C LEU A 109 -2.90 4.89 5.09
N ARG A 110 -3.08 4.29 3.91
CA ARG A 110 -3.64 2.96 3.74
C ARG A 110 -2.71 2.08 2.92
N ILE A 111 -2.60 0.82 3.32
CA ILE A 111 -1.76 -0.18 2.67
C ILE A 111 -2.68 -1.23 2.07
N LEU A 112 -2.67 -1.38 0.75
CA LEU A 112 -3.38 -2.48 0.10
C LEU A 112 -2.77 -3.81 0.51
N SER A 113 -3.57 -4.87 0.55
CA SER A 113 -3.11 -6.19 1.00
C SER A 113 -3.87 -7.30 0.29
N GLY A 114 -3.17 -8.30 -0.22
CA GLY A 114 -3.84 -9.47 -0.78
C GLY A 114 -4.62 -10.28 0.26
N LEU A 115 -4.16 -10.31 1.52
CA LEU A 115 -4.81 -11.06 2.61
C LEU A 115 -5.80 -10.22 3.41
N TYR A 116 -5.52 -8.92 3.57
CA TYR A 116 -6.30 -8.03 4.43
C TYR A 116 -7.14 -7.00 3.69
N GLY A 117 -7.03 -6.94 2.36
CA GLY A 117 -7.69 -5.96 1.52
C GLY A 117 -7.09 -4.56 1.68
N LEU A 118 -7.38 -3.93 2.82
CA LEU A 118 -6.95 -2.57 3.16
C LEU A 118 -6.54 -2.52 4.65
N LEU A 119 -5.32 -2.05 4.90
CA LEU A 119 -4.75 -1.94 6.25
C LEU A 119 -4.49 -0.49 6.62
N LYS A 120 -4.69 -0.16 7.89
CA LYS A 120 -4.04 0.98 8.54
C LYS A 120 -2.63 0.60 9.02
N PRO A 121 -1.71 1.58 9.16
CA PRO A 121 -0.35 1.34 9.62
C PRO A 121 -0.19 0.51 10.91
N PHE A 122 -1.06 0.69 11.90
CA PHE A 122 -0.98 -0.01 13.20
C PHE A 122 -1.91 -1.21 13.30
N ASP A 123 -2.53 -1.62 12.20
CA ASP A 123 -3.31 -2.85 12.17
C ASP A 123 -2.40 -4.05 12.47
N ARG A 124 -2.96 -4.95 13.26
CA ARG A 124 -2.35 -6.20 13.68
C ARG A 124 -2.43 -7.20 12.55
N ILE A 125 -1.27 -7.62 12.06
CA ILE A 125 -1.17 -8.58 10.97
C ILE A 125 -0.23 -9.71 11.33
N ARG A 126 -0.55 -10.91 10.85
CA ARG A 126 0.43 -11.99 10.75
C ARG A 126 1.31 -11.78 9.53
N LEU A 127 2.53 -12.32 9.57
CA LEU A 127 3.39 -12.39 8.39
C LEU A 127 2.82 -13.39 7.38
N TYR A 128 2.81 -13.04 6.11
CA TYR A 128 2.24 -13.87 5.05
C TYR A 128 2.88 -13.55 3.70
N ARG A 129 2.48 -14.28 2.66
CA ARG A 129 2.72 -13.89 1.27
C ARG A 129 1.50 -14.27 0.45
N LEU A 130 0.79 -13.25 -0.03
CA LEU A 130 -0.34 -13.41 -0.92
C LEU A 130 -0.41 -12.18 -1.84
N PRO A 131 0.23 -12.22 -3.02
CA PRO A 131 0.20 -11.12 -3.97
C PRO A 131 -1.21 -10.91 -4.56
N MET A 132 -1.59 -9.66 -4.81
CA MET A 132 -2.93 -9.28 -5.30
C MET A 132 -3.27 -9.90 -6.68
N GLY A 133 -2.27 -10.24 -7.49
CA GLY A 133 -2.48 -10.90 -8.78
C GLY A 133 -3.04 -12.33 -8.71
N HIS A 134 -3.00 -13.00 -7.56
CA HIS A 134 -3.47 -14.39 -7.45
C HIS A 134 -5.00 -14.49 -7.40
N ALA A 135 -5.53 -15.66 -7.73
CA ALA A 135 -6.92 -16.02 -7.51
C ALA A 135 -7.07 -16.83 -6.22
N VAL A 136 -8.14 -16.60 -5.46
CA VAL A 136 -8.54 -17.44 -4.33
C VAL A 136 -10.01 -17.81 -4.55
N LEU A 137 -10.37 -19.07 -4.31
CA LEU A 137 -11.74 -19.57 -4.53
C LEU A 137 -12.24 -19.32 -5.98
N GLY A 138 -11.33 -19.43 -6.97
CA GLY A 138 -11.65 -19.20 -8.38
C GLY A 138 -11.82 -17.72 -8.79
N VAL A 139 -11.60 -16.77 -7.88
CA VAL A 139 -11.77 -15.33 -8.13
C VAL A 139 -10.44 -14.60 -7.94
N LYS A 140 -10.04 -13.74 -8.89
CA LYS A 140 -8.86 -12.87 -8.73
C LYS A 140 -9.00 -12.03 -7.45
N LEU A 141 -7.97 -11.97 -6.61
CA LEU A 141 -8.03 -11.25 -5.34
C LEU A 141 -8.41 -9.78 -5.51
N SER A 142 -7.96 -9.13 -6.59
CA SER A 142 -8.41 -7.77 -6.89
C SER A 142 -9.93 -7.67 -7.05
N HIS A 143 -10.57 -8.65 -7.70
CA HIS A 143 -12.03 -8.70 -7.83
C HIS A 143 -12.74 -9.10 -6.53
N TYR A 144 -12.14 -9.99 -5.73
CA TYR A 144 -12.64 -10.35 -4.41
C TYR A 144 -12.68 -9.11 -3.49
N TRP A 145 -11.62 -8.30 -3.52
CA TRP A 145 -11.50 -7.12 -2.65
C TRP A 145 -12.26 -5.91 -3.17
N ARG A 146 -12.37 -5.71 -4.49
CA ARG A 146 -13.00 -4.52 -5.09
C ARG A 146 -14.34 -4.11 -4.46
N PRO A 147 -15.35 -4.98 -4.29
CA PRO A 147 -16.62 -4.58 -3.67
C PRO A 147 -16.51 -4.25 -2.18
N VAL A 148 -15.46 -4.75 -1.50
CA VAL A 148 -15.25 -4.57 -0.06
C VAL A 148 -14.48 -3.29 0.24
N ILE A 149 -13.39 -3.03 -0.48
CA ILE A 149 -12.46 -1.94 -0.14
C ILE A 149 -12.75 -0.63 -0.87
N THR A 150 -13.43 -0.66 -2.02
CA THR A 150 -13.82 0.56 -2.75
C THR A 150 -14.70 1.47 -1.87
N PRO A 151 -15.81 0.99 -1.26
CA PRO A 151 -16.67 1.86 -0.45
C PRO A 151 -15.95 2.53 0.72
N LEU A 152 -14.91 1.89 1.27
CA LEU A 152 -14.12 2.42 2.38
C LEU A 152 -13.26 3.63 1.98
N LEU A 153 -13.00 3.81 0.69
CA LEU A 153 -12.13 4.86 0.16
C LEU A 153 -12.91 5.99 -0.55
N GLU A 154 -14.17 5.79 -0.91
CA GLU A 154 -15.02 6.80 -1.56
C GLU A 154 -15.12 8.15 -0.86
N PRO A 155 -15.17 8.23 0.48
CA PRO A 155 -15.23 9.53 1.17
C PRO A 155 -13.97 10.38 1.01
N TYR A 156 -12.89 9.82 0.47
CA TYR A 156 -11.57 10.43 0.45
C TYR A 156 -11.10 10.77 -0.97
N ARG A 157 -10.23 11.78 -1.08
CA ARG A 157 -9.37 11.93 -2.26
C ARG A 157 -8.12 11.05 -2.07
N ILE A 158 -7.85 10.16 -3.02
CA ILE A 158 -6.79 9.16 -2.89
C ILE A 158 -5.55 9.59 -3.66
N VAL A 159 -4.44 9.78 -2.97
CA VAL A 159 -3.11 9.92 -3.59
C VAL A 159 -2.58 8.51 -3.83
N ASN A 160 -2.69 8.02 -5.07
CA ASN A 160 -2.31 6.66 -5.44
C ASN A 160 -0.80 6.55 -5.64
N LEU A 161 -0.16 5.89 -4.67
CA LEU A 161 1.24 5.50 -4.66
C LEU A 161 1.38 3.96 -4.69
N ALA A 162 0.33 3.23 -5.05
CA ALA A 162 0.36 1.78 -5.23
C ALA A 162 0.81 1.42 -6.66
N SER A 163 1.26 0.18 -6.86
CA SER A 163 1.39 -0.38 -8.21
C SER A 163 0.02 -0.63 -8.83
N GLN A 164 -0.02 -0.65 -10.16
CA GLN A 164 -1.24 -0.94 -10.91
C GLN A 164 -1.86 -2.29 -10.50
N GLU A 165 -1.04 -3.34 -10.30
CA GLU A 165 -1.49 -4.66 -9.83
C GLU A 165 -2.34 -4.58 -8.55
N TYR A 166 -1.96 -3.71 -7.61
CA TYR A 166 -2.71 -3.55 -6.36
C TYR A 166 -3.90 -2.60 -6.55
N ALA A 167 -3.75 -1.52 -7.31
CA ALA A 167 -4.82 -0.57 -7.58
C ALA A 167 -6.01 -1.19 -8.34
N GLU A 168 -5.81 -2.30 -9.07
CA GLU A 168 -6.90 -3.08 -9.68
C GLU A 168 -7.93 -3.59 -8.66
N ALA A 169 -7.57 -3.66 -7.38
CA ALA A 169 -8.50 -3.99 -6.30
C ALA A 169 -9.48 -2.87 -5.96
N LEU A 170 -9.47 -1.77 -6.71
CA LEU A 170 -10.39 -0.65 -6.57
C LEU A 170 -11.22 -0.46 -7.84
N ASP A 171 -12.41 0.08 -7.67
CA ASP A 171 -13.18 0.64 -8.77
C ASP A 171 -12.80 2.10 -8.99
N ALA A 172 -11.95 2.36 -9.98
CA ALA A 172 -11.46 3.70 -10.29
C ALA A 172 -12.59 4.67 -10.69
N THR A 173 -13.75 4.18 -11.13
CA THR A 173 -14.89 5.04 -11.49
C THR A 173 -15.61 5.62 -10.27
N ARG A 174 -15.41 5.01 -9.09
CA ARG A 174 -16.03 5.41 -7.82
C ARG A 174 -15.08 6.21 -6.93
N ILE A 175 -13.78 6.16 -7.19
CA ILE A 175 -12.74 6.76 -6.34
C ILE A 175 -12.19 8.03 -6.99
N LYS A 176 -12.16 9.12 -6.23
CA LYS A 176 -11.46 10.36 -6.62
C LYS A 176 -9.95 10.17 -6.46
N MET A 177 -9.28 9.75 -7.52
CA MET A 177 -7.88 9.30 -7.46
C MET A 177 -6.93 10.27 -8.18
N LEU A 178 -5.88 10.68 -7.48
CA LEU A 178 -4.70 11.32 -8.04
C LEU A 178 -3.61 10.27 -8.24
N GLU A 179 -3.23 10.02 -9.49
CA GLU A 179 -2.11 9.15 -9.83
C GLU A 179 -0.78 9.89 -9.70
N VAL A 180 0.21 9.28 -9.05
CA VAL A 180 1.57 9.85 -8.94
C VAL A 180 2.59 8.95 -9.63
N ARG A 181 3.33 9.51 -10.58
CA ARG A 181 4.35 8.80 -11.36
C ARG A 181 5.73 9.43 -11.19
N PHE A 182 6.73 8.57 -11.00
CA PHE A 182 8.14 8.96 -10.96
C PHE A 182 8.83 8.48 -12.24
N GLN A 183 9.30 9.41 -13.07
CA GLN A 183 9.79 9.09 -14.42
C GLN A 183 11.15 9.74 -14.72
N LYS A 184 12.06 8.98 -15.33
CA LYS A 184 13.35 9.48 -15.78
C LYS A 184 13.31 9.77 -17.28
N LYS A 185 13.92 10.88 -17.72
CA LYS A 185 14.11 11.16 -19.15
C LYS A 185 15.24 10.28 -19.70
N VAL A 186 14.90 9.41 -20.64
CA VAL A 186 15.85 8.50 -21.31
C VAL A 186 15.62 8.59 -22.82
N GLY A 187 16.59 9.14 -23.54
CA GLY A 187 16.47 9.35 -24.99
C GLY A 187 15.30 10.25 -25.37
N GLY A 188 15.09 11.34 -24.61
CA GLY A 188 14.00 12.30 -24.84
C GLY A 188 12.61 11.85 -24.36
N LYS A 189 12.44 10.58 -23.96
CA LYS A 189 11.15 10.04 -23.47
C LYS A 189 11.17 9.82 -21.97
N LEU A 190 10.05 10.06 -21.31
CA LEU A 190 9.87 9.73 -19.89
C LEU A 190 9.64 8.22 -19.73
N LYS A 191 10.39 7.60 -18.81
CA LYS A 191 10.28 6.18 -18.49
C LYS A 191 10.23 5.95 -16.98
N THR A 192 9.37 5.04 -16.54
CA THR A 192 9.29 4.63 -15.15
C THR A 192 10.27 3.49 -14.86
N SER A 193 11.17 3.70 -13.91
CA SER A 193 11.98 2.62 -13.31
C SER A 193 11.20 2.01 -12.16
N GLY A 194 10.90 0.72 -12.21
CA GLY A 194 10.09 0.06 -11.19
C GLY A 194 10.73 0.07 -9.79
N MET A 195 12.06 0.09 -9.71
CA MET A 195 12.79 0.21 -8.44
C MET A 195 12.72 1.63 -7.89
N ASP A 196 12.97 2.63 -8.73
CA ASP A 196 12.88 4.04 -8.32
C ASP A 196 11.46 4.41 -7.92
N ALA A 197 10.46 3.99 -8.70
CA ALA A 197 9.06 4.25 -8.37
C ALA A 197 8.70 3.72 -6.98
N LYS A 198 9.04 2.47 -6.66
CA LYS A 198 8.78 1.87 -5.33
C LYS A 198 9.45 2.69 -4.22
N ARG A 199 10.72 3.05 -4.42
CA ARG A 199 11.51 3.81 -3.44
C ARG A 199 10.93 5.21 -3.22
N LEU A 200 10.65 5.95 -4.30
CA LEU A 200 10.13 7.32 -4.27
C LEU A 200 8.70 7.40 -3.73
N ARG A 201 7.87 6.38 -3.96
CA ARG A 201 6.54 6.28 -3.31
C ARG A 201 6.66 6.21 -1.80
N GLY A 202 7.62 5.45 -1.28
CA GLY A 202 7.92 5.40 0.15
C GLY A 202 8.44 6.73 0.67
N ALA A 203 9.39 7.33 -0.05
CA ALA A 203 9.96 8.63 0.30
C ALA A 203 8.91 9.76 0.29
N MET A 204 7.93 9.75 -0.61
CA MET A 204 6.86 10.73 -0.64
C MET A 204 5.92 10.61 0.57
N VAL A 205 5.59 9.38 0.98
CA VAL A 205 4.80 9.16 2.21
C VAL A 205 5.60 9.61 3.44
N ARG A 206 6.91 9.36 3.47
CA ARG A 206 7.80 9.87 4.52
C ARG A 206 7.78 11.40 4.57
N PHE A 207 8.01 12.04 3.42
CA PHE A 207 7.96 13.49 3.29
C PHE A 207 6.65 14.06 3.84
N ALA A 208 5.52 13.46 3.47
CA ALA A 208 4.22 13.89 3.94
C ALA A 208 4.07 13.81 5.46
N ALA A 209 4.62 12.77 6.11
CA ALA A 209 4.63 12.64 7.56
C ALA A 209 5.53 13.69 8.22
N GLN A 210 6.77 13.84 7.75
CA GLN A 210 7.75 14.77 8.32
C GLN A 210 7.33 16.24 8.22
N HIS A 211 6.54 16.57 7.19
CA HIS A 211 6.03 17.92 6.98
C HIS A 211 4.56 18.08 7.39
N THR A 212 3.94 17.04 7.98
CA THR A 212 2.54 17.05 8.43
C THR A 212 1.59 17.60 7.36
N VAL A 213 1.74 17.12 6.13
CA VAL A 213 1.06 17.67 4.94
C VAL A 213 -0.46 17.70 5.13
N GLN A 214 -1.06 18.88 4.99
CA GLN A 214 -2.52 19.06 5.15
C GLN A 214 -3.23 19.26 3.81
N SER A 215 -2.51 19.64 2.75
CA SER A 215 -3.04 19.76 1.40
C SER A 215 -2.29 18.84 0.44
N ILE A 216 -3.01 18.18 -0.47
CA ILE A 216 -2.38 17.38 -1.54
C ILE A 216 -1.43 18.26 -2.36
N GLU A 217 -1.75 19.54 -2.54
CA GLU A 217 -0.91 20.52 -3.27
C GLU A 217 0.50 20.67 -2.67
N ASP A 218 0.66 20.53 -1.36
CA ASP A 218 1.96 20.65 -0.69
C ASP A 218 2.91 19.53 -1.13
N LEU A 219 2.39 18.40 -1.65
CA LEU A 219 3.21 17.31 -2.17
C LEU A 219 4.00 17.72 -3.43
N LYS A 220 3.63 18.79 -4.13
CA LYS A 220 4.42 19.31 -5.26
C LYS A 220 5.81 19.79 -4.83
N ALA A 221 5.99 20.11 -3.55
CA ALA A 221 7.30 20.45 -2.97
C ALA A 221 8.20 19.23 -2.74
N PHE A 222 7.69 17.99 -2.90
CA PHE A 222 8.49 16.78 -2.75
C PHE A 222 9.65 16.75 -3.76
N GLN A 223 10.85 16.53 -3.24
CA GLN A 223 12.06 16.34 -4.05
C GLN A 223 12.91 15.21 -3.45
N SER A 224 13.40 14.30 -4.30
CA SER A 224 14.29 13.20 -3.88
C SER A 224 15.05 12.63 -5.08
N ASP A 225 16.36 12.38 -4.92
CA ASP A 225 17.23 11.76 -5.94
C ASP A 225 17.17 12.42 -7.34
N GLY A 226 16.99 13.75 -7.34
CA GLY A 226 16.85 14.58 -8.53
C GLY A 226 15.45 14.60 -9.13
N TYR A 227 14.48 13.85 -8.59
CA TYR A 227 13.08 13.96 -9.00
C TYR A 227 12.42 15.18 -8.38
N ALA A 228 11.70 15.95 -9.18
CA ALA A 228 10.89 17.09 -8.75
C ALA A 228 9.58 17.15 -9.57
N PHE A 229 8.59 17.92 -9.10
CA PHE A 229 7.30 18.05 -9.78
C PHE A 229 7.47 18.62 -11.20
N ASP A 230 6.91 17.91 -12.17
CA ASP A 230 6.98 18.24 -13.59
C ASP A 230 5.64 18.81 -14.06
N VAL A 231 5.54 20.14 -14.07
CA VAL A 231 4.34 20.86 -14.48
C VAL A 231 3.92 20.51 -15.91
N GLY A 232 4.88 20.31 -16.81
CA GLY A 232 4.62 20.08 -18.24
C GLY A 232 4.03 18.71 -18.55
N HIS A 233 4.22 17.72 -17.67
CA HIS A 233 3.69 16.36 -17.82
C HIS A 233 2.61 16.01 -16.79
N SER A 234 2.20 16.97 -15.95
CA SER A 234 1.16 16.79 -14.95
C SER A 234 -0.19 17.35 -15.41
N SER A 235 -1.27 16.76 -14.91
CA SER A 235 -2.66 17.19 -15.06
C SER A 235 -3.37 17.16 -13.70
N GLU A 236 -4.69 17.37 -13.69
CA GLU A 236 -5.50 17.38 -12.47
C GLU A 236 -5.42 16.06 -11.68
N ASP A 237 -5.49 14.93 -12.39
CA ASP A 237 -5.53 13.58 -11.81
C ASP A 237 -4.27 12.75 -12.06
N LEU A 238 -3.24 13.35 -12.67
CA LEU A 238 -1.93 12.71 -12.87
C LEU A 238 -0.81 13.68 -12.53
N TRP A 239 -0.04 13.40 -11.50
CA TRP A 239 1.17 14.15 -11.17
C TRP A 239 2.42 13.36 -11.54
N VAL A 240 3.28 14.00 -12.33
CA VAL A 240 4.57 13.44 -12.73
C VAL A 240 5.66 14.16 -11.94
N PHE A 241 6.54 13.38 -11.32
CA PHE A 241 7.81 13.84 -10.80
C PHE A 241 8.89 13.28 -11.71
N SER A 242 9.71 14.15 -12.30
CA SER A 242 10.68 13.75 -13.32
C SER A 242 12.11 14.19 -13.00
N LYS A 243 13.07 13.49 -13.63
CA LYS A 243 14.50 13.81 -13.64
C LYS A 243 15.17 13.44 -14.95
#